data_AF-T0LUU7-F1
#
_entry.id   AF-T0LUU7-F1
#
_cell.length_a   1.000
_cell.length_b   1.000
_cell.length_c   1.000
_cell.angle_alpha   90.00
_cell.angle_beta   90.00
_cell.angle_gamma   90.00
#
_symmetry.space_group_name_H-M   'P 1'
#
loop_
_entity.id
_entity.type
_entity.pdbx_description
1 polymer ?
#
loop_
_entity_poly.entity_id
_entity_poly.type
_entity_poly.pdbx_seq_one_letter_code
_entity_poly.pdbx_strand_id
1 'polypeptide(L)'
;MADGFKVDMVGSRKVGALGSAHEGWRGFRVDQIDQKARKSVPVHMPNVFTVNAGSNDCLQDFEVDRIGDRMDRLMDYLWAAAPRATIILSTLLVNADERTERRILKANDRFQILAQQKISEHRRLVLADMHGSDGPRLDELVDGTHPNDEGYGKMAIIWHRAIREAVQKGFI
;
A
#
# COMPACT_ATOMS: atom_id res chain seq x y z
N MET A 1 -21.34 6.85 -5.00
CA MET A 1 -21.87 7.80 -4.01
C MET A 1 -20.72 8.16 -3.07
N ALA A 2 -20.50 9.43 -2.76
CA ALA A 2 -19.49 9.82 -1.78
C ALA A 2 -20.02 9.47 -0.39
N ASP A 3 -19.28 8.68 0.40
CA ASP A 3 -19.67 8.21 1.74
C ASP A 3 -19.71 9.34 2.80
N GLY A 4 -19.86 10.60 2.39
CA GLY A 4 -19.91 11.77 3.28
C GLY A 4 -18.56 12.27 3.78
N PHE A 5 -17.45 11.58 3.47
CA PHE A 5 -16.11 12.01 3.87
C PHE A 5 -15.62 13.19 3.03
N LYS A 6 -15.12 14.22 3.71
CA LYS A 6 -14.28 15.25 3.07
C LYS A 6 -12.84 14.71 3.00
N VAL A 7 -12.46 14.23 1.83
CA VAL A 7 -11.11 13.67 1.58
C VAL A 7 -10.21 14.75 1.01
N ASP A 8 -9.02 14.89 1.57
CA ASP A 8 -7.92 15.65 0.99
C ASP A 8 -6.72 14.72 0.80
N MET A 9 -6.37 14.47 -0.46
CA MET A 9 -5.21 13.66 -0.81
C MET A 9 -3.96 14.54 -0.68
N VAL A 10 -2.98 14.09 0.10
CA VAL A 10 -1.74 14.84 0.39
C VAL A 10 -0.51 14.11 -0.14
N GLY A 11 0.50 14.89 -0.54
CA GLY A 11 1.77 14.38 -1.03
C GLY A 11 2.53 15.41 -1.87
N SER A 12 3.81 15.14 -2.07
CA SER A 12 4.73 16.01 -2.81
C SER A 12 4.59 15.91 -4.33
N ARG A 13 3.91 14.88 -4.84
CA ARG A 13 3.65 14.68 -6.27
C ARG A 13 2.20 14.94 -6.60
N LYS A 14 1.92 15.39 -7.82
CA LYS A 14 0.57 15.56 -8.36
C LYS A 14 0.56 15.05 -9.80
N VAL A 15 -0.34 14.13 -10.12
CA VAL A 15 -0.56 13.64 -11.49
C VAL A 15 -2.07 13.57 -11.76
N GLY A 16 -2.57 14.40 -12.68
CA GLY A 16 -4.00 14.43 -13.03
C GLY A 16 -4.74 15.64 -12.46
N ALA A 17 -6.02 15.46 -12.14
CA ALA A 17 -6.94 16.51 -11.71
C ALA A 17 -6.77 16.92 -10.23
N LEU A 18 -7.58 17.88 -9.76
CA LEU A 18 -7.66 18.25 -8.35
C LEU A 18 -7.93 17.02 -7.46
N GLY A 19 -7.20 16.90 -6.34
CA GLY A 19 -7.24 15.72 -5.46
C GLY A 19 -6.27 14.60 -5.85
N SER A 20 -5.34 14.84 -6.78
CA SER A 20 -4.38 13.83 -7.23
C SER A 20 -3.02 13.86 -6.52
N ALA A 21 -2.92 14.49 -5.34
CA ALA A 21 -1.63 14.54 -4.66
C ALA A 21 -1.30 13.16 -4.06
N HIS A 22 -0.05 12.71 -4.21
CA HIS A 22 0.34 11.37 -3.79
C HIS A 22 1.84 11.24 -3.51
N GLU A 23 2.20 10.12 -2.89
CA GLU A 23 3.58 9.69 -2.67
C GLU A 23 3.92 8.40 -3.43
N GLY A 24 3.25 8.14 -4.55
CA GLY A 24 3.63 7.09 -5.50
C GLY A 24 4.96 7.40 -6.22
N TRP A 25 5.93 6.47 -6.14
CA TRP A 25 7.23 6.58 -6.79
C TRP A 25 7.50 5.40 -7.73
N ARG A 26 7.44 5.65 -9.04
CA ARG A 26 7.72 4.62 -10.07
C ARG A 26 9.12 4.03 -9.88
N GLY A 27 9.21 2.70 -9.93
CA GLY A 27 10.47 1.96 -9.81
C GLY A 27 11.07 1.88 -8.39
N PHE A 28 10.44 2.50 -7.39
CA PHE A 28 10.99 2.53 -6.04
C PHE A 28 10.63 1.29 -5.24
N ARG A 29 11.63 0.80 -4.52
CA ARG A 29 11.52 -0.26 -3.51
C ARG A 29 11.08 0.29 -2.16
N VAL A 30 10.78 -0.60 -1.21
CA VAL A 30 10.36 -0.22 0.16
C VAL A 30 11.40 0.66 0.86
N ASP A 31 12.70 0.37 0.75
CA ASP A 31 13.76 1.20 1.37
C ASP A 31 13.80 2.63 0.83
N GLN A 32 13.56 2.78 -0.48
CA GLN A 32 13.55 4.10 -1.12
C GLN A 32 12.27 4.87 -0.82
N ILE A 33 11.15 4.17 -0.64
CA ILE A 33 9.88 4.75 -0.19
C ILE A 33 10.00 5.24 1.26
N ASP A 34 10.65 4.50 2.16
CA ASP A 34 10.96 4.97 3.52
C ASP A 34 11.74 6.31 3.50
N GLN A 35 12.75 6.44 2.64
CA GLN A 35 13.48 7.70 2.49
C GLN A 35 12.60 8.87 2.01
N LYS A 36 11.56 8.59 1.19
CA LYS A 36 10.59 9.59 0.74
C LYS A 36 9.59 9.95 1.84
N ALA A 37 9.06 8.95 2.54
CA ALA A 37 8.19 9.14 3.68
C ALA A 37 8.84 10.02 4.75
N ARG A 38 10.14 9.80 5.04
CA ARG A 38 10.91 10.61 6.00
C ARG A 38 10.94 12.11 5.71
N LYS A 39 10.77 12.49 4.45
CA LYS A 39 10.72 13.89 4.01
C LYS A 39 9.29 14.41 3.95
N SER A 40 8.37 13.57 3.50
CA SER A 40 6.99 13.97 3.16
C SER A 40 6.06 13.99 4.38
N VAL A 41 6.14 12.98 5.25
CA VAL A 41 5.20 12.82 6.37
C VAL A 41 5.23 14.00 7.35
N PRO A 42 6.39 14.54 7.76
CA PRO A 42 6.42 15.70 8.66
C PRO A 42 5.81 16.98 8.05
N VAL A 43 5.74 17.07 6.71
CA VAL A 43 5.17 18.22 6.01
C VAL A 43 3.66 18.09 5.86
N HIS A 44 3.17 16.89 5.55
CA HIS A 44 1.76 16.68 5.20
C HIS A 44 0.90 16.12 6.35
N MET A 45 1.51 15.45 7.33
CA MET A 45 0.85 14.89 8.52
C MET A 45 -0.49 14.17 8.22
N PRO A 46 -0.53 13.20 7.29
CA PRO A 46 -1.77 12.51 6.96
C PRO A 46 -2.30 11.69 8.14
N ASN A 47 -3.62 11.57 8.23
CA ASN A 47 -4.30 10.71 9.20
C ASN A 47 -4.56 9.29 8.69
N VAL A 48 -4.44 9.05 7.38
CA VAL A 48 -4.57 7.73 6.75
C VAL A 48 -3.45 7.55 5.73
N PHE A 49 -2.76 6.42 5.80
CA PHE A 49 -1.77 5.98 4.82
C PHE A 49 -2.30 4.78 4.05
N THR A 50 -2.32 4.82 2.72
CA THR A 50 -2.51 3.64 1.87
C THR A 50 -1.16 3.19 1.33
N VAL A 51 -0.70 2.01 1.70
CA VAL A 51 0.65 1.52 1.38
C VAL A 51 0.57 0.30 0.46
N ASN A 52 0.89 0.51 -0.82
CA ASN A 52 1.21 -0.55 -1.78
C ASN A 52 2.65 -0.35 -2.26
N ALA A 53 3.57 -1.15 -1.72
CA ALA A 53 5.00 -1.04 -1.99
C ALA A 53 5.67 -2.40 -1.84
N GLY A 54 6.55 -2.76 -2.77
CA GLY A 54 7.28 -4.03 -2.76
C GLY A 54 7.35 -4.74 -4.10
N SER A 55 6.51 -4.40 -5.08
CA SER A 55 6.59 -4.99 -6.43
C SER A 55 7.95 -4.75 -7.07
N ASN A 56 8.57 -3.60 -6.83
CA ASN A 56 9.91 -3.30 -7.33
C ASN A 56 11.01 -4.08 -6.59
N ASP A 57 10.85 -4.39 -5.30
CA ASP A 57 11.76 -5.31 -4.59
C ASP A 57 11.73 -6.69 -5.27
N CYS A 58 10.54 -7.15 -5.70
CA CYS A 58 10.35 -8.43 -6.37
C CYS A 58 10.90 -8.43 -7.81
N LEU A 59 10.61 -7.38 -8.59
CA LEU A 59 11.12 -7.20 -9.96
C LEU A 59 12.65 -7.10 -9.99
N GLN A 60 13.23 -6.39 -9.01
CA GLN A 60 14.68 -6.15 -8.92
C GLN A 60 15.43 -7.26 -8.17
N ASP A 61 14.73 -8.28 -7.69
CA ASP A 61 15.28 -9.34 -6.82
C ASP A 61 16.06 -8.81 -5.61
N PHE A 62 15.58 -7.71 -5.03
CA PHE A 62 16.29 -7.00 -3.99
C PHE A 62 15.84 -7.47 -2.61
N GLU A 63 16.65 -8.33 -1.98
CA GLU A 63 16.48 -8.74 -0.59
C GLU A 63 15.03 -9.11 -0.24
N VAL A 64 14.34 -9.87 -1.11
CA VAL A 64 12.90 -10.20 -0.96
C VAL A 64 12.64 -10.89 0.38
N ASP A 65 13.59 -11.68 0.86
CA ASP A 65 13.51 -12.40 2.14
C ASP A 65 13.42 -11.48 3.35
N ARG A 66 13.88 -10.23 3.22
CA ARG A 66 13.88 -9.18 4.27
C ARG A 66 12.88 -8.06 3.98
N ILE A 67 12.01 -8.22 2.99
CA ILE A 67 11.03 -7.19 2.64
C ILE A 67 10.06 -6.89 3.79
N GLY A 68 9.72 -7.91 4.60
CA GLY A 68 8.93 -7.75 5.82
C GLY A 68 9.58 -6.78 6.79
N ASP A 69 10.87 -6.96 7.09
CA ASP A 69 11.63 -6.08 8.01
C ASP A 69 11.73 -4.64 7.50
N ARG A 70 11.79 -4.45 6.17
CA ARG A 70 11.78 -3.10 5.57
C ARG A 70 10.40 -2.46 5.67
N MET A 71 9.33 -3.23 5.40
CA MET A 71 7.96 -2.74 5.52
C MET A 71 7.59 -2.42 6.96
N ASP A 72 8.04 -3.25 7.91
CA ASP A 72 7.84 -3.05 9.34
C ASP A 72 8.45 -1.73 9.80
N ARG A 73 9.73 -1.48 9.47
CA ARG A 73 10.41 -0.22 9.77
C ARG A 73 9.74 0.99 9.14
N LEU A 74 9.23 0.87 7.91
CA LEU A 74 8.47 1.92 7.27
C LEU A 74 7.20 2.22 8.09
N MET A 75 6.39 1.21 8.41
CA MET A 75 5.16 1.40 9.18
C MET A 75 5.41 1.98 10.57
N ASP A 76 6.43 1.48 11.28
CA ASP A 76 6.83 2.01 12.58
C ASP A 76 7.24 3.48 12.49
N TYR A 77 7.98 3.86 11.44
CA TYR A 77 8.27 5.26 11.17
C TYR A 77 7.00 6.08 10.91
N LEU A 78 6.08 5.60 10.07
CA LEU A 78 4.84 6.32 9.75
C LEU A 78 4.02 6.61 11.01
N TRP A 79 3.86 5.63 11.89
CA TRP A 79 3.20 5.84 13.17
C TRP A 79 4.02 6.69 14.14
N ALA A 80 5.35 6.60 14.16
CA ALA A 80 6.15 7.47 15.01
C ALA A 80 6.01 8.95 14.59
N ALA A 81 5.97 9.22 13.29
CA ALA A 81 5.81 10.55 12.73
C ALA A 81 4.36 11.07 12.82
N ALA A 82 3.37 10.19 12.68
CA ALA A 82 1.95 10.50 12.82
C ALA A 82 1.25 9.51 13.78
N PRO A 83 1.35 9.71 15.12
CA PRO A 83 0.92 8.73 16.13
C PRO A 83 -0.55 8.33 16.13
N ARG A 84 -1.41 9.14 15.53
CA ARG A 84 -2.85 8.86 15.42
C ARG A 84 -3.26 8.32 14.05
N ALA A 85 -2.32 8.22 13.11
CA ALA A 85 -2.63 7.82 11.77
C ALA A 85 -2.97 6.33 11.68
N THR A 86 -3.81 6.01 10.73
CA THR A 86 -4.18 4.65 10.36
C THR A 86 -3.38 4.23 9.14
N ILE A 87 -2.80 3.05 9.17
CA ILE A 87 -2.16 2.45 8.00
C ILE A 87 -3.13 1.45 7.39
N ILE A 88 -3.30 1.51 6.08
CA ILE A 88 -3.94 0.49 5.27
C ILE A 88 -2.83 -0.12 4.43
N LEU A 89 -2.35 -1.29 4.83
CA LEU A 89 -1.32 -2.03 4.11
C LEU A 89 -2.00 -2.92 3.09
N SER A 90 -1.57 -2.89 1.83
CA SER A 90 -2.05 -3.86 0.84
C SER A 90 -1.07 -4.99 0.61
N THR A 91 -1.57 -6.18 0.26
CA THR A 91 -0.76 -7.13 -0.50
C THR A 91 -0.40 -6.55 -1.88
N LEU A 92 0.64 -7.08 -2.51
CA LEU A 92 1.04 -6.78 -3.87
C LEU A 92 0.11 -7.46 -4.87
N LEU A 93 -0.04 -6.85 -6.04
CA LEU A 93 -0.82 -7.38 -7.16
C LEU A 93 -0.12 -8.58 -7.80
N VAL A 94 -0.85 -9.31 -8.65
CA VAL A 94 -0.29 -10.32 -9.55
C VAL A 94 0.74 -9.72 -10.53
N ASN A 95 1.68 -10.54 -10.99
CA ASN A 95 2.61 -10.21 -12.07
C ASN A 95 2.63 -11.31 -13.14
N ALA A 96 2.79 -10.92 -14.41
CA ALA A 96 2.81 -11.86 -15.53
C ALA A 96 4.14 -12.64 -15.64
N ASP A 97 5.24 -12.12 -15.10
CA ASP A 97 6.50 -12.85 -15.02
C ASP A 97 6.48 -13.82 -13.83
N GLU A 98 6.52 -15.12 -14.09
CA GLU A 98 6.39 -16.16 -13.07
C GLU A 98 7.48 -16.09 -11.98
N ARG A 99 8.69 -15.63 -12.31
CA ARG A 99 9.77 -15.48 -11.32
C ARG A 99 9.45 -14.36 -10.35
N THR A 100 8.98 -13.23 -10.87
CA THR A 100 8.51 -12.08 -10.09
C THR A 100 7.29 -12.45 -9.28
N GLU A 101 6.33 -13.17 -9.86
CA GLU A 101 5.13 -13.62 -9.17
C GLU A 101 5.46 -14.51 -7.96
N ARG A 102 6.40 -15.45 -8.09
CA ARG A 102 6.87 -16.25 -6.93
C ARG A 102 7.44 -15.38 -5.80
N ARG A 103 8.17 -14.32 -6.14
CA ARG A 103 8.69 -13.35 -5.15
C ARG A 103 7.56 -12.52 -4.53
N ILE A 104 6.57 -12.13 -5.33
CA ILE A 104 5.37 -11.42 -4.87
C ILE A 104 4.58 -12.25 -3.87
N LEU A 105 4.35 -13.53 -4.16
CA LEU A 105 3.68 -14.44 -3.23
C LEU A 105 4.45 -14.54 -1.91
N LYS A 106 5.79 -14.68 -1.97
CA LYS A 106 6.64 -14.68 -0.77
C LYS A 106 6.56 -13.35 0.00
N ALA A 107 6.53 -12.21 -0.69
CA ALA A 107 6.38 -10.90 -0.06
C ALA A 107 5.00 -10.74 0.59
N ASN A 108 3.94 -11.20 -0.09
CA ASN A 108 2.56 -11.16 0.41
C ASN A 108 2.39 -11.99 1.67
N ASP A 109 2.97 -13.20 1.74
CA ASP A 109 2.98 -14.01 2.96
C ASP A 109 3.62 -13.24 4.13
N ARG A 110 4.75 -12.55 3.88
CA ARG A 110 5.41 -11.72 4.90
C ARG A 110 4.54 -10.53 5.32
N PHE A 111 3.87 -9.87 4.38
CA PHE A 111 2.99 -8.73 4.68
C PHE A 111 1.74 -9.15 5.47
N GLN A 112 1.17 -10.33 5.17
CA GLN A 112 0.05 -10.88 5.93
C GLN A 112 0.46 -11.20 7.37
N ILE A 113 1.59 -11.89 7.57
CA ILE A 113 2.12 -12.20 8.91
C ILE A 113 2.38 -10.90 9.69
N LEU A 114 3.04 -9.94 9.05
CA LEU A 114 3.35 -8.64 9.66
C LEU A 114 2.07 -7.88 10.03
N ALA A 115 1.05 -7.90 9.16
CA ALA A 115 -0.22 -7.25 9.45
C ALA A 115 -0.93 -7.88 10.64
N GLN A 116 -0.98 -9.22 10.71
CA GLN A 116 -1.54 -9.94 11.85
C GLN A 116 -0.81 -9.59 13.16
N GLN A 117 0.53 -9.53 13.11
CA GLN A 117 1.33 -9.12 14.26
C GLN A 117 0.94 -7.70 14.73
N LYS A 118 0.97 -6.70 13.84
CA LYS A 118 0.64 -5.31 14.22
C LYS A 118 -0.80 -5.14 14.70
N ILE A 119 -1.75 -5.90 14.13
CA ILE A 119 -3.13 -5.93 14.62
C ILE A 119 -3.20 -6.51 16.04
N SER A 120 -2.45 -7.58 16.33
CA SER A 120 -2.37 -8.17 17.68
C SER A 120 -1.72 -7.25 18.71
N GLU A 121 -0.83 -6.35 18.25
CA GLU A 121 -0.22 -5.27 19.04
C GLU A 121 -1.15 -4.04 19.18
N HIS A 122 -2.42 -4.16 18.76
CA HIS A 122 -3.43 -3.09 18.80
C HIS A 122 -3.05 -1.83 17.99
N ARG A 123 -2.21 -1.97 16.95
CA ARG A 123 -1.90 -0.87 16.03
C ARG A 123 -3.11 -0.57 15.14
N ARG A 124 -3.25 0.69 14.72
CA ARG A 124 -4.28 1.14 13.76
C ARG A 124 -3.90 0.70 12.36
N LEU A 125 -4.12 -0.59 12.07
CA LEU A 125 -3.80 -1.23 10.80
C LEU A 125 -5.03 -1.94 10.24
N VAL A 126 -5.27 -1.80 8.94
CA VAL A 126 -6.18 -2.65 8.15
C VAL A 126 -5.40 -3.25 6.99
N LEU A 127 -5.59 -4.54 6.73
CA LEU A 127 -5.01 -5.22 5.57
C LEU A 127 -5.99 -5.14 4.38
N ALA A 128 -5.49 -4.70 3.23
CA ALA A 128 -6.21 -4.65 1.97
C ALA A 128 -5.67 -5.72 1.01
N ASP A 129 -6.36 -6.86 0.88
CA ASP A 129 -5.89 -7.94 0.03
C ASP A 129 -6.13 -7.62 -1.46
N MET A 130 -5.08 -7.23 -2.18
CA MET A 130 -5.07 -6.93 -3.62
C MET A 130 -4.71 -8.14 -4.49
N HIS A 131 -4.21 -9.23 -3.90
CA HIS A 131 -3.89 -10.47 -4.62
C HIS A 131 -5.09 -11.44 -4.62
N GLY A 132 -6.05 -11.24 -3.72
CA GLY A 132 -7.24 -12.06 -3.52
C GLY A 132 -8.17 -12.24 -4.73
N SER A 133 -9.28 -12.94 -4.51
CA SER A 133 -10.24 -13.35 -5.55
C SER A 133 -10.92 -12.18 -6.30
N ASP A 134 -10.90 -10.98 -5.73
CA ASP A 134 -11.46 -9.75 -6.27
C ASP A 134 -10.40 -8.70 -6.67
N GLY A 135 -9.12 -9.04 -6.58
CA GLY A 135 -8.00 -8.20 -7.02
C GLY A 135 -7.79 -8.19 -8.54
N PRO A 136 -6.88 -7.32 -9.03
CA PRO A 136 -6.50 -7.29 -10.45
C PRO A 136 -6.02 -8.66 -10.97
N ARG A 137 -6.30 -8.92 -12.24
CA ARG A 137 -5.96 -10.15 -12.96
C ARG A 137 -4.92 -9.92 -14.05
N LEU A 138 -4.34 -11.00 -14.56
CA LEU A 138 -3.25 -10.94 -15.54
C LEU A 138 -3.67 -10.27 -16.86
N ASP A 139 -4.90 -10.49 -17.29
CA ASP A 139 -5.53 -9.86 -18.46
C ASP A 139 -5.90 -8.39 -18.23
N GLU A 140 -5.83 -7.93 -16.98
CA GLU A 140 -6.03 -6.54 -16.58
C GLU A 140 -4.70 -5.80 -16.39
N LEU A 141 -3.56 -6.41 -16.80
CA LEU A 141 -2.25 -5.76 -16.80
C LEU A 141 -1.89 -5.26 -18.20
N VAL A 142 -1.35 -4.05 -18.29
CA VAL A 142 -0.95 -3.42 -19.56
C VAL A 142 0.43 -3.91 -20.04
N ASP A 143 1.36 -4.07 -19.11
CA ASP A 143 2.75 -4.45 -19.39
C ASP A 143 3.21 -5.67 -18.57
N GLY A 144 2.25 -6.42 -18.02
CA GLY A 144 2.51 -7.54 -17.12
C GLY A 144 2.81 -7.15 -15.67
N THR A 145 2.82 -5.86 -15.35
CA THR A 145 3.00 -5.35 -13.97
C THR A 145 1.94 -4.32 -13.57
N HIS A 146 1.65 -3.36 -14.45
CA HIS A 146 0.77 -2.24 -14.14
C HIS A 146 -0.66 -2.53 -14.59
N PRO A 147 -1.67 -2.29 -13.73
CA PRO A 147 -3.07 -2.42 -14.10
C PRO A 147 -3.49 -1.49 -15.24
N ASN A 148 -4.50 -1.92 -15.98
CA ASN A 148 -5.35 -1.06 -16.80
C ASN A 148 -6.44 -0.40 -15.93
N ASP A 149 -7.37 0.32 -16.55
CA ASP A 149 -8.45 1.01 -15.84
C ASP A 149 -9.37 0.07 -15.04
N GLU A 150 -9.62 -1.15 -15.55
CA GLU A 150 -10.42 -2.16 -14.85
C GLU A 150 -9.71 -2.68 -13.59
N GLY A 151 -8.42 -3.02 -13.70
CA GLY A 151 -7.61 -3.42 -12.56
C GLY A 151 -7.48 -2.30 -11.52
N TYR A 152 -7.28 -1.05 -11.95
CA TYR A 152 -7.31 0.09 -11.02
C TYR A 152 -8.68 0.29 -10.37
N GLY A 153 -9.77 0.01 -11.09
CA GLY A 153 -11.13 0.01 -10.53
C GLY A 153 -11.30 -1.00 -9.40
N LYS A 154 -10.78 -2.23 -9.56
CA LYS A 154 -10.76 -3.24 -8.50
C LYS A 154 -9.94 -2.81 -7.29
N MET A 155 -8.74 -2.26 -7.52
CA MET A 155 -7.94 -1.70 -6.43
C MET A 155 -8.70 -0.62 -5.66
N ALA A 156 -9.40 0.28 -6.36
CA ALA A 156 -10.19 1.34 -5.72
C ALA A 156 -11.29 0.78 -4.82
N ILE A 157 -11.99 -0.28 -5.25
CA ILE A 157 -13.01 -0.98 -4.46
C ILE A 157 -12.39 -1.61 -3.20
N ILE A 158 -11.24 -2.26 -3.33
CA ILE A 158 -10.55 -2.91 -2.20
C ILE A 158 -10.05 -1.87 -1.20
N TRP A 159 -9.44 -0.76 -1.66
CA TRP A 159 -9.06 0.36 -0.81
C TRP A 159 -10.25 0.94 -0.07
N HIS A 160 -11.35 1.19 -0.78
CA HIS A 160 -12.56 1.74 -0.20
C HIS A 160 -13.15 0.84 0.89
N ARG A 161 -13.21 -0.47 0.65
CA ARG A 161 -13.63 -1.46 1.63
C ARG A 161 -12.74 -1.43 2.88
N ALA A 162 -11.42 -1.37 2.73
CA ALA A 162 -10.49 -1.31 3.85
C ALA A 162 -10.57 0.01 4.64
N ILE A 163 -10.80 1.15 3.97
CA ILE A 163 -11.06 2.43 4.62
C ILE A 163 -12.36 2.36 5.44
N ARG A 164 -13.42 1.76 4.90
CA ARG A 164 -14.68 1.58 5.64
C ARG A 164 -14.52 0.68 6.85
N GLU A 165 -13.72 -0.38 6.75
CA GLU A 165 -13.36 -1.21 7.90
C GLU A 165 -12.62 -0.39 8.97
N ALA A 166 -11.67 0.46 8.58
CA ALA A 166 -10.99 1.34 9.52
C ALA A 166 -11.96 2.30 10.23
N VAL A 167 -12.94 2.87 9.52
CA VAL A 167 -14.01 3.69 10.11
C VAL A 167 -14.83 2.87 11.12
N GLN A 168 -15.24 1.66 10.77
CA GLN A 168 -16.02 0.78 11.67
C GLN A 168 -15.26 0.40 12.95
N LYS A 169 -13.93 0.28 12.86
CA LYS A 169 -13.05 0.05 14.03
C LYS A 169 -12.78 1.32 14.85
N GLY A 170 -13.24 2.50 14.42
CA GLY A 170 -12.96 3.78 15.07
C GLY A 170 -11.51 4.24 14.87
N PHE A 171 -10.86 3.83 13.79
CA PHE A 171 -9.48 4.21 13.46
C PHE A 171 -9.38 5.54 12.68
N ILE A 172 -10.48 5.99 12.07
CA ILE A 172 -10.59 7.23 11.29
C ILE A 172 -11.67 8.13 11.90
#